data_AF-A0A5C1AP98-F1
#
_entry.id   AF-A0A5C1AP98-F1
#
_cell.length_a   1.000
_cell.length_b   1.000
_cell.length_c   1.000
_cell.angle_alpha   90.00
_cell.angle_beta   90.00
_cell.angle_gamma   90.00
#
_symmetry.space_group_name_H-M   'P 1'
#
loop_
_entity.id
_entity.type
_entity.pdbx_description
1 polymer ?
#
loop_
_entity_poly.entity_id
_entity_poly.type
_entity_poly.pdbx_seq_one_letter_code
_entity_poly.pdbx_strand_id
1 'polypeptide(L)'
;MDAHKSKAVRTERRRYRVRKAIHGTAVKPRLSVHRTNMQIYAQLIDDDAEVTIAAAASNAKDGKLKYGGNIAAAAEVGKKIAEKAKAKGINEATFDRGGCRFHGRVKALARAATLAGLKCTGLEDKKKEAPAAAPEAKKEKPKKEASAKA
;
A
#
# COMPACT_ATOMS: atom_id res chain seq x y z
N MET A 1 9.29 30.17 -13.29
CA MET A 1 8.20 29.19 -13.04
C MET A 1 8.75 28.10 -12.14
N ASP A 2 8.24 27.96 -10.91
CA ASP A 2 8.75 26.98 -9.95
C ASP A 2 8.52 25.54 -10.44
N ALA A 3 9.59 24.79 -10.69
CA ALA A 3 9.54 23.42 -11.19
C ALA A 3 8.75 22.46 -10.27
N HIS A 4 8.70 22.76 -8.97
CA HIS A 4 7.92 22.00 -8.00
C HIS A 4 6.40 22.23 -8.18
N LYS A 5 5.98 23.48 -8.41
CA LYS A 5 4.57 23.82 -8.64
C LYS A 5 4.07 23.20 -9.95
N SER A 6 4.88 23.25 -11.02
CA SER A 6 4.49 22.65 -12.31
C SER A 6 4.32 21.11 -12.23
N LYS A 7 5.17 20.43 -11.44
CA LYS A 7 5.05 18.98 -11.19
C LYS A 7 3.81 18.62 -10.39
N ALA A 8 3.46 19.41 -9.37
CA ALA A 8 2.27 19.22 -8.56
C ALA A 8 1.01 19.34 -9.43
N VAL A 9 0.89 20.44 -10.20
CA VAL A 9 -0.22 20.69 -11.13
C VAL A 9 -0.37 19.57 -12.16
N ARG A 10 0.72 19.07 -12.75
CA ARG A 10 0.67 17.95 -13.69
C ARG A 10 0.15 16.66 -13.04
N THR A 11 0.52 16.42 -11.79
CA THR A 11 0.10 15.23 -11.03
C THR A 11 -1.37 15.32 -10.65
N GLU A 12 -1.82 16.49 -10.26
CA GLU A 12 -3.21 16.80 -9.94
C GLU A 12 -4.13 16.67 -11.16
N ARG A 13 -3.74 17.21 -12.33
CA ARG A 13 -4.47 16.98 -13.60
C ARG A 13 -4.66 15.49 -13.91
N ARG A 14 -3.61 14.67 -13.69
CA ARG A 14 -3.72 13.21 -13.86
C ARG A 14 -4.67 12.57 -12.85
N ARG A 15 -4.63 13.02 -11.59
CA ARG A 15 -5.51 12.55 -10.52
C ARG A 15 -6.98 12.84 -10.85
N TYR A 16 -7.31 14.06 -11.28
CA TYR A 16 -8.67 14.40 -11.71
C TYR A 16 -9.14 13.54 -12.89
N ARG A 17 -8.29 13.35 -13.91
CA ARG A 17 -8.64 12.50 -15.06
C ARG A 17 -8.93 11.05 -14.66
N VAL A 18 -8.16 10.49 -13.74
CA VAL A 18 -8.38 9.11 -13.24
C VAL A 18 -9.67 9.05 -12.42
N ARG A 19 -9.91 10.03 -11.55
CA ARG A 19 -11.11 10.09 -10.70
C ARG A 19 -12.40 10.37 -11.46
N LYS A 20 -12.34 10.95 -12.66
CA LYS A 20 -13.53 11.11 -13.51
C LYS A 20 -14.25 9.77 -13.80
N ALA A 21 -13.51 8.65 -13.82
CA ALA A 21 -14.07 7.32 -14.07
C ALA A 21 -14.22 6.47 -12.80
N ILE A 22 -13.76 6.97 -11.63
CA ILE A 22 -13.71 6.19 -10.39
C ILE A 22 -14.51 6.93 -9.33
N HIS A 23 -15.58 6.31 -8.87
CA HIS A 23 -16.40 6.78 -7.76
C HIS A 23 -16.42 5.73 -6.64
N GLY A 24 -16.32 6.17 -5.39
CA GLY A 24 -16.38 5.32 -4.21
C GLY A 24 -17.71 5.46 -3.48
N THR A 25 -18.38 4.36 -3.21
CA THR A 25 -19.63 4.32 -2.43
C THR A 25 -19.40 3.63 -1.08
N ALA A 26 -20.37 3.67 -0.18
CA ALA A 26 -20.31 2.94 1.10
C ALA A 26 -20.01 1.44 0.95
N VAL A 27 -20.54 0.80 -0.11
CA VAL A 27 -20.34 -0.63 -0.41
C VAL A 27 -18.98 -0.88 -1.05
N LYS A 28 -18.55 0.02 -1.95
CA LYS A 28 -17.29 -0.09 -2.70
C LYS A 28 -16.50 1.21 -2.57
N PRO A 29 -15.89 1.46 -1.40
CA PRO A 29 -15.14 2.69 -1.16
C PRO A 29 -13.92 2.79 -2.07
N ARG A 30 -13.51 4.03 -2.32
CA ARG A 30 -12.35 4.34 -3.16
C ARG A 30 -11.06 4.18 -2.35
N LEU A 31 -10.18 3.27 -2.77
CA LEU A 31 -8.86 3.07 -2.19
C LEU A 31 -7.85 4.03 -2.85
N SER A 32 -7.64 5.17 -2.23
CA SER A 32 -6.72 6.23 -2.71
C SER A 32 -5.29 5.98 -2.23
N VAL A 33 -4.34 5.93 -3.17
CA VAL A 33 -2.91 5.79 -2.89
C VAL A 33 -2.18 7.11 -3.10
N HIS A 34 -1.45 7.56 -2.07
CA HIS A 34 -0.55 8.70 -2.15
C HIS A 34 0.89 8.27 -1.84
N ARG A 35 1.82 8.67 -2.72
CA ARG A 35 3.24 8.29 -2.61
C ARG A 35 4.09 9.55 -2.60
N THR A 36 4.92 9.67 -1.56
CA THR A 36 6.01 10.64 -1.51
C THR A 36 7.35 9.94 -1.73
N ASN A 37 8.45 10.69 -1.76
CA ASN A 37 9.78 10.10 -1.91
C ASN A 37 10.08 9.10 -0.77
N MET A 38 9.68 9.45 0.46
CA MET A 38 10.05 8.69 1.66
C MET A 38 8.94 7.78 2.18
N GLN A 39 7.68 8.04 1.85
CA GLN A 39 6.54 7.41 2.51
C GLN A 39 5.45 6.99 1.51
N ILE A 40 4.55 6.12 1.95
CA ILE A 40 3.34 5.75 1.21
C ILE A 40 2.15 5.76 2.17
N TYR A 41 1.03 6.25 1.63
CA TYR A 41 -0.22 6.41 2.35
C TYR A 41 -1.33 5.78 1.51
N ALA A 42 -2.26 5.11 2.19
CA ALA A 42 -3.46 4.54 1.61
C ALA A 42 -4.66 4.92 2.46
N GLN A 43 -5.74 5.30 1.79
CA GLN A 43 -7.00 5.70 2.42
C GLN A 43 -8.15 4.99 1.71
N LEU A 44 -9.09 4.47 2.49
CA LEU A 44 -10.41 4.04 2.03
C LEU A 44 -11.38 5.17 2.32
N ILE A 45 -11.97 5.71 1.26
CA ILE A 45 -12.83 6.89 1.31
C ILE A 45 -14.18 6.51 0.73
N ASP A 46 -15.24 6.88 1.43
CA ASP A 46 -16.59 6.95 0.89
C ASP A 46 -16.78 8.35 0.28
N ASP A 47 -17.01 8.43 -1.03
CA ASP A 47 -17.17 9.72 -1.70
C ASP A 47 -18.62 10.24 -1.55
N ASP A 48 -19.60 9.40 -1.21
CA ASP A 48 -20.99 9.82 -1.00
C ASP A 48 -21.17 10.45 0.39
N ALA A 49 -20.56 9.84 1.42
CA ALA A 49 -20.58 10.35 2.79
C ALA A 49 -19.45 11.34 3.08
N GLU A 50 -18.49 11.49 2.15
CA GLU A 50 -17.25 12.28 2.33
C GLU A 50 -16.38 11.85 3.55
N VAL A 51 -16.58 10.63 4.05
CA VAL A 51 -15.89 10.11 5.24
C VAL A 51 -14.74 9.17 4.84
N THR A 52 -13.59 9.34 5.50
CA THR A 52 -12.50 8.35 5.42
C THR A 52 -12.79 7.19 6.37
N ILE A 53 -13.11 6.04 5.79
CA ILE A 53 -13.41 4.83 6.54
C ILE A 53 -12.15 4.28 7.20
N ALA A 54 -11.05 4.13 6.46
CA ALA A 54 -9.81 3.60 7.03
C ALA A 54 -8.58 4.25 6.41
N ALA A 55 -7.52 4.36 7.19
CA ALA A 55 -6.25 4.89 6.73
C ALA A 55 -5.08 4.02 7.20
N ALA A 56 -4.08 3.88 6.33
CA ALA A 56 -2.83 3.21 6.62
C ALA A 56 -1.67 4.04 6.04
N ALA A 57 -0.60 4.17 6.81
CA ALA A 57 0.58 4.93 6.44
C ALA A 57 1.83 4.17 6.86
N SER A 58 2.90 4.29 6.09
CA SER A 58 4.20 3.74 6.48
C SER A 58 4.81 4.44 7.70
N ASN A 59 4.38 5.67 8.01
CA ASN A 59 4.81 6.45 9.19
C ASN A 59 3.80 6.40 10.35
N ALA A 60 2.87 5.43 10.36
CA ALA A 60 1.99 5.26 11.52
C ALA A 60 2.84 4.82 12.74
N LYS A 61 2.45 5.24 13.95
CA LYS A 61 3.15 4.93 15.21
C LYS A 61 3.37 3.42 15.44
N ASP A 62 2.54 2.59 14.82
CA ASP A 62 2.62 1.12 14.86
C ASP A 62 3.55 0.51 13.77
N GLY A 63 4.39 1.32 13.12
CA GLY A 63 5.27 0.93 12.02
C GLY A 63 6.70 0.68 12.47
N LYS A 64 7.15 -0.58 12.50
CA LYS A 64 8.56 -0.97 12.66
C LYS A 64 9.40 -0.76 11.37
N LEU A 65 8.97 0.12 10.47
CA LEU A 65 9.61 0.31 9.17
C LEU A 65 10.65 1.43 9.26
N LYS A 66 11.94 1.07 9.12
CA LYS A 66 13.05 2.04 9.05
C LYS A 66 12.93 2.97 7.83
N TYR A 67 12.31 2.51 6.74
CA TYR A 67 12.12 3.29 5.53
C TYR A 67 10.78 2.97 4.86
N GLY A 68 9.90 3.96 4.72
CA GLY A 68 8.59 3.81 4.11
C GLY A 68 8.59 3.90 2.59
N GLY A 69 9.74 4.18 1.98
CA GLY A 69 9.91 4.54 0.58
C GLY A 69 10.12 3.36 -0.39
N ASN A 70 10.09 2.12 0.10
CA ASN A 70 10.42 0.92 -0.67
C ASN A 70 9.17 0.07 -1.02
N ILE A 71 9.40 -1.04 -1.74
CA ILE A 71 8.36 -1.99 -2.15
C ILE A 71 7.82 -2.78 -0.95
N ALA A 72 8.69 -3.15 0.00
CA ALA A 72 8.32 -3.89 1.21
C ALA A 72 7.33 -3.10 2.08
N ALA A 73 7.61 -1.81 2.34
CA ALA A 73 6.71 -0.92 3.07
C ALA A 73 5.36 -0.76 2.37
N ALA A 74 5.34 -0.71 1.04
CA ALA A 74 4.09 -0.65 0.28
C ALA A 74 3.26 -1.93 0.46
N ALA A 75 3.90 -3.10 0.52
CA ALA A 75 3.22 -4.35 0.79
C ALA A 75 2.66 -4.41 2.23
N GLU A 76 3.43 -3.96 3.22
CA GLU A 76 2.96 -3.88 4.61
C GLU A 76 1.77 -2.93 4.78
N VAL A 77 1.81 -1.75 4.16
CA VAL A 77 0.69 -0.80 4.16
C VAL A 77 -0.54 -1.41 3.47
N GLY A 78 -0.35 -2.17 2.39
CA GLY A 78 -1.42 -2.90 1.71
C GLY A 78 -2.08 -3.97 2.59
N LYS A 79 -1.32 -4.69 3.40
CA LYS A 79 -1.87 -5.66 4.37
C LYS A 79 -2.65 -4.95 5.47
N LYS A 80 -2.06 -3.91 6.07
CA LYS A 80 -2.68 -3.14 7.17
C LYS A 80 -4.00 -2.50 6.75
N ILE A 81 -4.11 -1.98 5.52
CA ILE A 81 -5.37 -1.37 5.06
C ILE A 81 -6.46 -2.43 4.85
N ALA A 82 -6.11 -3.62 4.37
CA ALA A 82 -7.06 -4.71 4.19
C ALA A 82 -7.56 -5.27 5.52
N GLU A 83 -6.70 -5.40 6.52
CA GLU A 83 -7.10 -5.79 7.89
C GLU A 83 -8.09 -4.77 8.48
N LYS A 84 -7.82 -3.48 8.32
CA LYS A 84 -8.73 -2.41 8.76
C LYS A 84 -10.04 -2.40 7.99
N ALA A 85 -10.02 -2.72 6.70
CA ALA A 85 -11.22 -2.81 5.86
C ALA A 85 -12.11 -3.98 6.32
N LYS A 86 -11.50 -5.15 6.57
CA LYS A 86 -12.18 -6.34 7.09
C LYS A 86 -12.80 -6.10 8.46
N ALA A 87 -12.10 -5.43 9.37
CA ALA A 87 -12.64 -5.05 10.67
C ALA A 87 -13.88 -4.15 10.56
N LYS A 88 -14.05 -3.46 9.43
CA LYS A 88 -15.21 -2.62 9.12
C LYS A 88 -16.22 -3.27 8.17
N GLY A 89 -16.05 -4.56 7.85
CA GLY A 89 -16.95 -5.33 7.01
C GLY A 89 -16.84 -5.06 5.51
N ILE A 90 -15.76 -4.42 5.04
CA ILE A 90 -15.60 -4.03 3.63
C ILE A 90 -14.74 -5.04 2.89
N ASN A 91 -15.35 -5.69 1.90
CA ASN A 91 -14.72 -6.75 1.10
C ASN A 91 -14.26 -6.26 -0.29
N GLU A 92 -14.92 -5.24 -0.82
CA GLU A 92 -14.66 -4.68 -2.15
C GLU A 92 -14.29 -3.21 -2.06
N ALA A 93 -13.35 -2.77 -2.89
CA ALA A 93 -12.96 -1.38 -3.00
C ALA A 93 -12.60 -1.05 -4.46
N THR A 94 -12.70 0.21 -4.85
CA THR A 94 -12.26 0.65 -6.18
C THR A 94 -10.88 1.27 -6.09
N PHE A 95 -9.88 0.72 -6.79
CA PHE A 95 -8.50 1.18 -6.69
C PHE A 95 -8.24 2.52 -7.41
N ASP A 96 -7.88 3.55 -6.64
CA ASP A 96 -7.43 4.85 -7.12
C ASP A 96 -5.90 4.98 -7.02
N ARG A 97 -5.24 4.82 -8.17
CA ARG A 97 -3.78 5.02 -8.32
C ARG A 97 -3.33 6.48 -8.21
N GLY A 98 -4.27 7.42 -8.12
CA GLY A 98 -4.04 8.86 -8.11
C GLY A 98 -3.33 9.35 -9.37
N GLY A 99 -2.36 10.26 -9.18
CA GLY A 99 -1.53 10.77 -10.27
C GLY A 99 -0.33 9.88 -10.65
N CYS A 100 -0.19 8.71 -10.03
CA CYS A 100 0.93 7.80 -10.20
C CYS A 100 0.68 6.76 -11.31
N ARG A 101 1.77 6.22 -11.88
CA ARG A 101 1.70 5.05 -12.78
C ARG A 101 1.48 3.79 -11.94
N PHE A 102 0.75 2.82 -12.49
CA PHE A 102 0.56 1.52 -11.85
C PHE A 102 1.81 0.66 -12.04
N HIS A 103 2.81 0.90 -11.20
CA HIS A 103 4.10 0.22 -11.24
C HIS A 103 4.74 0.21 -9.84
N GLY A 104 5.77 -0.63 -9.66
CA GLY A 104 6.58 -0.71 -8.46
C GLY A 104 5.74 -0.72 -7.18
N ARG A 105 5.90 0.31 -6.35
CA ARG A 105 5.23 0.46 -5.05
C ARG A 105 3.70 0.47 -5.13
N VAL A 106 3.12 1.12 -6.14
CA VAL A 106 1.66 1.21 -6.29
C VAL A 106 1.08 -0.17 -6.63
N LYS A 107 1.76 -0.91 -7.51
CA LYS A 107 1.38 -2.30 -7.85
C LYS A 107 1.56 -3.24 -6.66
N ALA A 108 2.64 -3.08 -5.90
CA ALA A 108 2.90 -3.89 -4.71
C ALA A 108 1.86 -3.70 -3.62
N LEU A 109 1.42 -2.45 -3.39
CA LEU A 109 0.36 -2.14 -2.43
C LEU A 109 -0.96 -2.80 -2.85
N ALA A 110 -1.36 -2.64 -4.11
CA ALA A 110 -2.58 -3.26 -4.64
C ALA A 110 -2.55 -4.79 -4.48
N ARG A 111 -1.45 -5.43 -4.89
CA ARG A 111 -1.28 -6.88 -4.76
C ARG A 111 -1.35 -7.33 -3.30
N ALA A 112 -0.71 -6.61 -2.39
CA ALA A 112 -0.72 -6.97 -0.97
C ALA A 112 -2.10 -6.80 -0.34
N ALA A 113 -2.86 -5.77 -0.73
CA ALA A 113 -4.25 -5.59 -0.29
C ALA A 113 -5.16 -6.73 -0.79
N THR A 114 -5.00 -7.16 -2.05
CA THR A 114 -5.75 -8.30 -2.60
C THR A 114 -5.41 -9.61 -1.89
N LEU A 115 -4.13 -9.89 -1.65
CA LEU A 115 -3.70 -11.08 -0.91
C LEU A 115 -4.23 -11.10 0.54
N ALA A 116 -4.36 -9.92 1.15
CA ALA A 116 -4.94 -9.76 2.47
C ALA A 116 -6.48 -9.77 2.46
N GLY A 117 -7.13 -9.99 1.30
CA GLY A 117 -8.56 -10.24 1.15
C GLY A 117 -9.42 -9.02 0.81
N LEU A 118 -8.82 -7.87 0.46
CA LEU A 118 -9.55 -6.72 -0.06
C LEU A 118 -9.54 -6.75 -1.60
N LYS A 119 -10.69 -7.02 -2.21
CA LYS A 119 -10.83 -7.02 -3.68
C LYS A 119 -10.81 -5.58 -4.17
N CYS A 120 -9.66 -5.11 -4.66
CA CYS A 120 -9.47 -3.71 -5.05
C CYS A 120 -9.18 -3.50 -6.54
N THR A 121 -8.71 -4.52 -7.24
CA THR A 121 -8.40 -4.45 -8.67
C THR A 121 -9.18 -5.51 -9.43
N GLY A 122 -9.65 -5.22 -10.64
CA GLY A 122 -10.12 -6.22 -11.62
C GLY A 122 -9.02 -7.13 -12.15
N LEU A 123 -7.92 -7.29 -11.39
CA LEU A 123 -6.95 -8.35 -11.56
C LEU A 123 -7.56 -9.60 -10.92
N GLU A 124 -8.58 -10.14 -11.57
CA GLU A 124 -8.95 -11.53 -11.35
C GLU A 124 -7.76 -12.39 -11.79
N ASP A 125 -7.25 -13.15 -10.84
CA ASP A 125 -6.58 -14.43 -10.98
C ASP A 125 -6.05 -14.79 -12.38
N LYS A 126 -4.89 -14.24 -12.76
CA LYS A 126 -3.97 -14.91 -13.70
C LYS A 126 -2.60 -15.14 -13.08
N LYS A 127 -2.58 -15.86 -11.96
CA LYS A 127 -1.65 -16.97 -11.67
C LYS A 127 -2.02 -17.61 -10.33
N LYS A 128 -2.87 -18.63 -10.38
CA LYS A 128 -2.78 -19.74 -9.43
C LYS A 128 -1.50 -20.51 -9.79
N GLU A 129 -0.69 -20.83 -8.78
CA GLU A 129 0.58 -21.60 -8.82
C GLU A 129 1.81 -20.91 -9.48
N ALA A 130 3.00 -20.91 -8.88
CA ALA A 130 3.60 -21.81 -7.89
C ALA A 130 4.69 -21.04 -7.05
N PRO A 131 5.46 -21.68 -6.14
CA PRO A 131 5.33 -21.53 -4.69
C PRO A 131 6.59 -20.93 -4.02
N ALA A 132 6.49 -20.73 -2.71
CA ALA A 132 7.57 -20.72 -1.71
C ALA A 132 8.97 -20.23 -2.13
N ALA A 133 9.33 -19.02 -1.70
CA ALA A 133 10.70 -18.73 -1.29
C ALA A 133 10.67 -18.49 0.21
N ALA A 134 11.28 -19.44 0.92
CA ALA A 134 11.45 -19.54 2.35
C ALA A 134 12.01 -18.24 3.00
N PRO A 135 11.77 -18.04 4.31
CA PRO A 135 12.28 -16.90 5.05
C PRO A 135 13.80 -16.98 5.12
N GLU A 136 14.51 -15.92 4.73
CA GLU A 136 15.91 -15.74 5.10
C GLU A 136 15.98 -15.58 6.62
N ALA A 137 16.18 -16.70 7.29
CA ALA A 137 16.68 -16.77 8.64
C ALA A 137 17.96 -15.95 8.72
N LYS A 138 17.94 -14.90 9.53
CA LYS A 138 19.15 -14.24 10.01
C LYS A 138 20.02 -15.33 10.64
N LYS A 139 21.14 -15.67 10.00
CA LYS A 139 22.25 -16.34 10.68
C LYS A 139 22.74 -15.39 11.76
N GLU A 140 22.26 -15.63 12.97
CA GLU A 140 22.85 -15.17 14.20
C GLU A 140 24.32 -15.63 14.19
N LYS A 141 25.26 -14.70 14.08
CA LYS A 141 26.68 -15.02 14.28
C LYS A 141 26.83 -15.46 15.74
N PRO A 142 27.27 -16.69 16.04
CA PRO A 142 27.53 -17.07 17.43
C PRO A 142 28.65 -16.18 17.97
N LYS A 143 28.39 -15.60 19.14
CA LYS A 143 29.38 -14.97 20.01
C LYS A 143 30.51 -15.98 20.24
N LYS A 144 31.75 -15.66 19.84
CA LYS A 144 32.93 -16.30 20.42
C LYS A 144 33.15 -15.65 21.78
N GLU A 145 32.56 -16.25 22.81
CA GLU A 145 32.99 -16.05 24.18
C GLU A 145 34.39 -16.63 24.34
N ALA A 146 35.25 -15.85 25.00
CA ALA A 146 36.59 -16.25 25.39
C ALA A 146 36.53 -17.31 26.50
N SER A 147 37.41 -18.31 26.46
CA SER A 147 38.36 -18.69 27.55
C SER A 147 38.78 -20.17 27.54
N ALA A 148 40.07 -20.36 27.83
CA ALA A 148 40.70 -21.46 28.61
C ALA A 148 41.23 -22.76 27.95
N LYS A 149 42.52 -23.03 28.27
CA LYS A 149 43.33 -24.28 28.26
C LYS A 149 43.84 -24.76 26.89
N ALA A 150 45.11 -25.12 26.68
CA ALA A 150 46.23 -25.50 27.56
C ALA A 150 47.55 -24.84 27.10
#